data_AF-A0A0S8C9R7-F1
#
_entry.id   AF-A0A0S8C9R7-F1
#
_cell.length_a   1.000
_cell.length_b   1.000
_cell.length_c   1.000
_cell.angle_alpha   90.00
_cell.angle_beta   90.00
_cell.angle_gamma   90.00
#
_symmetry.space_group_name_H-M   'P 1'
#
loop_
_entity.id
_entity.type
_entity.pdbx_description
1 polymer ?
#
loop_
_entity_poly.entity_id
_entity_poly.type
_entity_poly.pdbx_seq_one_letter_code
_entity_poly.pdbx_strand_id
1 'polypeptide(L)' 'MKMFLTRLGFSSKAVITGDVTQTDLPEGKTSGLIEARALLKDIRGIKFIYFSRDDVIRHPLVQEIIDAYEKMEEEKTTRT' A
#
# COMPACT_ATOMS: atom_id res chain seq x y z
N MET A 1 -1.78 14.02 1.01
CA MET A 1 -0.71 13.91 2.03
C MET A 1 -0.19 15.25 2.56
N LYS A 2 0.00 16.28 1.72
CA LYS A 2 0.52 17.61 2.11
C LYS A 2 -0.03 18.15 3.43
N MET A 3 -1.36 18.20 3.60
CA MET A 3 -2.01 18.78 4.78
C MET A 3 -1.55 18.16 6.11
N PHE A 4 -1.30 16.85 6.14
CA PHE A 4 -0.88 16.13 7.34
C PHE A 4 0.62 16.30 7.59
N LEU A 5 1.46 16.04 6.58
CA LEU A 5 2.91 16.05 6.73
C LEU A 5 3.46 17.42 7.13
N THR A 6 2.81 18.51 6.72
CA THR A 6 3.20 19.87 7.09
C THR A 6 2.83 20.25 8.53
N ARG A 7 2.17 19.37 9.29
CA ARG A 7 1.79 19.59 10.69
C ARG A 7 2.75 18.95 11.69
N LEU A 8 3.79 18.25 11.22
CA LEU A 8 4.79 17.64 12.10
C LEU A 8 5.59 18.71 12.84
N GLY A 9 5.55 18.66 14.17
CA GLY A 9 6.29 19.55 15.05
C GLY A 9 7.70 19.05 15.37
N PHE A 10 8.46 19.86 16.11
CA PHE A 10 9.78 19.47 16.60
C PHE A 10 9.71 18.20 17.46
N SER A 11 10.75 17.36 17.36
CA SER A 11 10.86 16.10 18.11
C SER A 11 9.69 15.12 17.91
N SER A 12 8.93 15.24 16.83
CA SER A 12 7.86 14.31 16.46
C SER A 12 8.33 13.27 15.44
N LYS A 13 7.66 12.12 15.43
CA LYS A 13 7.78 11.09 14.38
C LYS A 13 6.38 10.70 13.95
N ALA A 14 6.20 10.40 12.68
CA ALA A 14 4.96 9.87 12.16
C ALA A 14 5.22 8.64 11.30
N VAL A 15 4.28 7.71 11.34
CA VAL A 15 4.22 6.54 10.46
C VAL A 15 2.89 6.60 9.74
N ILE A 16 2.93 6.52 8.42
CA ILE A 16 1.74 6.46 7.58
C ILE A 16 1.74 5.08 6.94
N THR A 17 0.66 4.34 7.15
CA THR A 17 0.46 3.00 6.59
C THR A 17 -0.68 3.03 5.58
N GLY A 18 -0.62 2.14 4.59
CA GLY A 18 -1.71 1.92 3.66
C GLY A 18 -1.32 0.95 2.56
N ASP A 19 -2.33 0.45 1.86
CA ASP A 19 -2.18 -0.43 0.70
C ASP A 19 -2.47 0.35 -0.58
N VAL A 20 -1.47 0.40 -1.48
CA VAL A 20 -1.59 1.13 -2.75
C VAL A 20 -2.52 0.43 -3.74
N THR A 21 -2.83 -0.85 -3.52
CA THR A 21 -3.73 -1.64 -4.38
C THR A 21 -5.21 -1.44 -4.02
N GLN A 22 -5.49 -0.93 -2.82
CA GLN A 22 -6.83 -0.69 -2.33
C GLN A 22 -7.15 0.81 -2.38
N THR A 23 -7.68 1.26 -3.52
CA THR A 23 -8.00 2.67 -3.73
C THR A 23 -9.47 2.84 -4.11
N ASP A 24 -10.26 3.42 -3.22
CA ASP A 24 -11.66 3.78 -3.48
C ASP A 24 -11.78 5.21 -4.01
N LEU A 25 -10.95 5.55 -4.99
CA LEU A 25 -10.92 6.89 -5.57
C LEU A 25 -11.75 6.95 -6.86
N PRO A 26 -12.42 8.10 -7.13
CA PRO A 26 -13.02 8.36 -8.43
C PRO A 26 -12.04 8.16 -9.58
N GLU A 27 -12.57 7.78 -10.75
CA GLU A 27 -11.77 7.53 -11.94
C GLU A 27 -10.86 8.73 -12.29
N GLY A 28 -9.62 8.43 -12.67
CA GLY A 28 -8.61 9.44 -13.00
C GLY A 28 -7.93 10.10 -11.79
N LYS A 29 -8.36 9.83 -10.55
CA LYS A 29 -7.66 10.34 -9.36
C LYS A 29 -6.51 9.43 -8.95
N THR A 30 -5.32 10.01 -8.82
CA THR A 30 -4.14 9.30 -8.30
C THR A 30 -4.22 9.15 -6.79
N SER A 31 -3.80 7.99 -6.28
CA SER A 31 -3.68 7.75 -4.84
C SER A 31 -2.70 8.71 -4.18
N GLY A 32 -3.10 9.27 -3.04
CA GLY A 32 -2.23 10.15 -2.25
C GLY A 32 -0.98 9.45 -1.72
N LEU A 33 -0.99 8.11 -1.57
CA LEU A 33 0.20 7.32 -1.20
C LEU A 33 1.17 7.20 -2.38
N ILE A 34 0.65 6.97 -3.58
CA ILE A 34 1.44 6.88 -4.82
C ILE A 34 2.08 8.25 -5.12
N GLU A 35 1.29 9.32 -5.04
CA GLU A 35 1.76 10.69 -5.22
C GLU A 35 2.84 11.05 -4.19
N ALA A 36 2.60 10.77 -2.90
CA ALA A 36 3.57 11.05 -1.84
C ALA A 36 4.88 10.29 -2.02
N ARG A 37 4.83 9.02 -2.46
CA ARG A 37 6.04 8.26 -2.81
C ARG A 37 6.84 8.98 -3.90
N ALA A 38 6.19 9.38 -4.99
CA ALA A 38 6.86 10.01 -6.11
C ALA A 38 7.51 11.35 -5.72
N LEU A 39 6.80 12.17 -4.92
CA LEU A 39 7.25 13.51 -4.53
C LEU A 39 8.30 13.51 -3.41
N LEU A 40 8.25 12.55 -2.49
CA LEU A 40 9.00 12.62 -1.22
C LEU A 40 10.16 11.62 -1.13
N LYS A 41 10.37 10.75 -2.14
CA LYS A 41 11.39 9.68 -2.12
C LYS A 41 12.82 10.17 -1.85
N ASP A 42 13.15 11.39 -2.26
CA ASP A 42 14.52 11.94 -2.17
C ASP A 42 14.70 12.88 -0.96
N ILE A 43 13.68 13.04 -0.11
CA ILE A 43 13.73 13.91 1.06
C ILE A 43 14.45 13.19 2.21
N ARG A 44 15.57 13.76 2.65
CA ARG A 44 16.31 13.28 3.84
C ARG A 44 15.38 13.26 5.06
N GLY A 45 15.34 12.12 5.76
CA GLY A 45 14.52 11.93 6.96
C GLY A 45 13.18 11.24 6.70
N ILE A 46 12.80 11.02 5.44
CA ILE A 46 11.63 10.20 5.07
C ILE A 46 12.15 8.85 4.56
N LYS A 47 11.55 7.75 5.03
CA LYS A 47 11.85 6.41 4.55
C LYS A 47 10.56 5.70 4.15
N PHE A 48 10.57 5.09 2.97
CA PHE A 48 9.50 4.22 2.50
C PHE A 48 9.85 2.77 2.82
N ILE A 49 8.93 2.08 3.48
CA ILE A 49 9.04 0.67 3.82
C ILE A 49 7.92 -0.06 3.10
N TYR A 50 8.27 -1.12 2.38
CA TYR A 50 7.34 -1.97 1.65
C TYR A 50 7.34 -3.34 2.29
N PHE A 51 6.15 -3.83 2.61
CA PHE A 51 5.96 -5.20 3.04
C PHE A 51 5.61 -6.07 1.84
N SER A 52 6.18 -7.26 1.84
CA SER A 52 5.91 -8.34 0.89
C SER A 52 4.92 -9.33 1.51
N ARG A 53 4.55 -10.37 0.74
CA ARG A 53 3.73 -11.47 1.28
C ARG A 53 4.41 -12.16 2.48
N ASP A 54 5.74 -12.24 2.47
CA ASP A 54 6.53 -12.93 3.50
C ASP A 54 6.53 -12.17 4.84
N ASP A 55 6.22 -10.88 4.83
CA ASP A 55 6.12 -10.04 6.03
C ASP A 55 4.75 -10.17 6.73
N VAL A 56 3.79 -10.87 6.14
CA VAL A 56 2.42 -10.98 6.66
C VAL A 56 2.17 -12.34 7.27
N ILE A 57 2.06 -12.40 8.59
CA ILE A 57 1.62 -13.60 9.30
C ILE A 57 0.10 -13.69 9.20
N ARG A 58 -0.38 -14.74 8.55
CA ARG A 58 -1.81 -15.04 8.41
C ARG A 58 -2.16 -16.32 9.14
N HIS A 59 -3.41 -16.39 9.62
CA HIS A 59 -3.95 -17.65 10.10
C HIS A 59 -3.98 -18.67 8.94
N PRO A 60 -3.63 -19.96 9.15
CA PRO A 60 -3.59 -20.96 8.07
C PRO A 60 -4.86 -21.00 7.20
N LEU A 61 -6.03 -21.00 7.84
CA LEU A 61 -7.33 -20.93 7.13
C LEU A 61 -7.45 -19.69 6.21
N VAL A 62 -6.97 -18.53 6.65
CA VAL A 62 -7.03 -17.30 5.83
C VAL A 62 -6.11 -17.43 4.62
N GLN A 63 -4.96 -18.09 4.77
CA GLN A 63 -4.07 -18.37 3.65
C GLN A 63 -4.73 -19.29 2.62
N GLU A 64 -5.37 -20.38 3.07
CA GLU A 64 -6.12 -21.28 2.19
C GLU A 64 -7.24 -20.58 1.40
N ILE A 65 -7.95 -19.65 2.05
CA ILE A 65 -8.98 -18.83 1.39
C ILE A 65 -8.35 -17.96 0.29
N ILE A 66 -7.25 -17.28 0.60
CA ILE A 66 -6.55 -16.41 -0.36
C ILE A 66 -6.05 -17.22 -1.56
N ASP A 67 -5.41 -18.36 -1.32
CA ASP A 67 -4.89 -19.22 -2.38
C ASP A 67 -6.00 -19.72 -3.33
N ALA A 68 -7.20 -20.00 -2.79
CA ALA A 68 -8.35 -20.39 -3.59
C ALA A 68 -8.84 -19.25 -4.51
N TYR A 69 -8.88 -18.01 -4.03
CA TYR A 69 -9.23 -16.85 -4.85
C TYR A 69 -8.17 -16.52 -5.91
N GLU A 70 -6.89 -16.60 -5.55
CA GLU A 70 -5.78 -16.36 -6.48
C GLU A 70 -5.82 -17.34 -7.66
N LYS A 71 -6.02 -18.63 -7.39
CA LYS A 71 -6.17 -19.66 -8.43
C LYS A 71 -7.34 -19.37 -9.37
N MET A 72 -8.47 -18.90 -8.85
CA MET A 72 -9.62 -18.55 -9.68
C MET A 72 -9.30 -17.38 -10.64
N GLU A 73 -8.56 -16.36 -10.18
CA GLU A 73 -8.18 -15.21 -11.00
C GLU A 73 -7.15 -15.56 -12.07
N GLU A 74 -6.19 -16.45 -11.78
CA GLU A 74 -5.24 -17.00 -12.75
C GLU A 74 -5.94 -17.79 -13.88
N GLU A 75 -6.92 -18.61 -13.53
CA GLU A 75 -7.72 -19.37 -14.49
C GLU A 75 -8.54 -18.47 -15.44
N LYS A 76 -9.05 -17.32 -14.95
CA LYS A 76 -9.74 -16.33 -15.81
C LYS A 76 -8.79 -15.65 -16.77
N THR A 77 -7.61 -15.26 -16.30
CA THR A 77 -6.60 -14.55 -17.11
C THR A 77 -6.08 -15.44 -18.26
N THR A 78 -5.96 -16.75 -18.04
CA THR A 78 -5.47 -17.70 -19.05
C THR A 78 -6.51 -18.05 -20.13
N ARG A 79 -7.79 -17.78 -19.88
CA ARG A 79 -8.91 -18.05 -20.81
C ARG A 79 -9.26 -16.85 -21.70
N THR A 80 -8.54 -15.75 -21.57
CA THR A 80 -8.71 -14.51 -22.34
C THR A 80 -7.51 -14.31 -23.25
#